data_AF-A0A3M1AKJ9-F1
#
_entry.id   AF-A0A3M1AKJ9-F1
#
_cell.length_a   1.000
_cell.length_b   1.000
_cell.length_c   1.000
_cell.angle_alpha   90.00
_cell.angle_beta   90.00
_cell.angle_gamma   90.00
#
_symmetry.space_group_name_H-M   'P 1'
#
loop_
_entity.id
_entity.type
_entity.pdbx_description
1 polymer ?
#
loop_
_entity_poly.entity_id
_entity_poly.type
_entity_poly.pdbx_seq_one_letter_code
_entity_poly.pdbx_strand_id
1 'polypeptide(L)'
;LEACRHHDIRHLVYASSSSVYGLNESMPFSTSDNVDHPVSLYAASKKSNELMAHTYSHLYDLPTTGLRFFTVYGPWGRPDMALFLFAEAMRAGKPIKVFNHGNMLRDFTYIDDIIEGVYRVINHPPKGNPEWSGKNPDPGSSKAPYKIYNIGNNNPVKLLDFIAAIEKALGKKAKMEMLPLQPGDVPATYADVSDLVRDLDYQPATPLEEGIGKFVEWYLARS
;
A
#
# COMPACT_ATOMS: atom_id res chain seq x y z
N LEU A 1 -12.18 -2.86 -17.60
CA LEU A 1 -11.35 -3.14 -18.80
C LEU A 1 -12.20 -3.09 -20.07
N GLU A 2 -13.11 -4.03 -20.33
CA GLU A 2 -13.99 -3.95 -21.51
C GLU A 2 -14.78 -2.63 -21.60
N ALA A 3 -15.40 -2.18 -20.50
CA ALA A 3 -16.06 -0.87 -20.49
C ALA A 3 -15.09 0.28 -20.83
N CYS A 4 -13.84 0.22 -20.37
CA CYS A 4 -12.86 1.25 -20.68
C CYS A 4 -12.51 1.28 -22.18
N ARG A 5 -12.38 0.08 -22.78
CA ARG A 5 -12.12 -0.11 -24.20
C ARG A 5 -13.26 0.40 -25.08
N HIS A 6 -14.52 0.17 -24.70
CA HIS A 6 -15.69 0.53 -25.53
C HIS A 6 -16.23 1.95 -25.27
N HIS A 7 -15.64 2.71 -24.34
CA HIS A 7 -16.10 4.04 -23.96
C HIS A 7 -14.98 5.11 -23.92
N ASP A 8 -13.90 4.91 -24.69
CA ASP A 8 -12.81 5.89 -24.86
C ASP A 8 -12.26 6.44 -23.53
N ILE A 9 -12.11 5.56 -22.53
CA ILE A 9 -11.55 5.96 -21.24
C ILE A 9 -10.08 6.33 -21.41
N ARG A 10 -9.74 7.57 -21.08
CA ARG A 10 -8.40 8.15 -21.29
C ARG A 10 -7.33 7.61 -20.35
N HIS A 11 -7.72 7.13 -19.17
CA HIS A 11 -6.80 6.56 -18.19
C HIS A 11 -7.56 5.71 -17.19
N LEU A 12 -7.13 4.46 -17.01
CA LEU A 12 -7.61 3.60 -15.94
C LEU A 12 -6.54 3.49 -14.84
N VAL A 13 -6.83 4.07 -13.68
CA VAL A 13 -6.05 3.84 -12.45
C VAL A 13 -6.75 2.77 -11.63
N TYR A 14 -6.01 1.76 -11.17
CA TYR A 14 -6.58 0.66 -10.39
C TYR A 14 -5.70 0.25 -9.20
N ALA A 15 -6.35 -0.29 -8.16
CA ALA A 15 -5.68 -0.77 -6.96
C ALA A 15 -5.14 -2.20 -7.13
N SER A 16 -3.81 -2.32 -7.20
CA SER A 16 -3.07 -3.54 -6.88
C SER A 16 -2.81 -3.60 -5.36
N SER A 17 -1.77 -4.30 -4.91
CA SER A 17 -1.46 -4.48 -3.49
C SER A 17 0.00 -4.85 -3.31
N SER A 18 0.65 -4.40 -2.23
CA SER A 18 1.98 -4.89 -1.84
C SER A 18 2.01 -6.40 -1.58
N SER A 19 0.87 -7.03 -1.32
CA SER A 19 0.77 -8.49 -1.14
C SER A 19 1.23 -9.30 -2.36
N VAL A 20 1.31 -8.70 -3.56
CA VAL A 20 1.81 -9.39 -4.76
C VAL A 20 3.29 -9.75 -4.64
N TYR A 21 4.05 -9.08 -3.77
CA TYR A 21 5.45 -9.40 -3.48
C TYR A 21 5.61 -10.77 -2.82
N GLY A 22 4.57 -11.30 -2.18
CA GLY A 22 4.50 -12.71 -1.77
C GLY A 22 5.72 -13.18 -0.97
N LEU A 23 6.42 -14.20 -1.48
CA LEU A 23 7.61 -14.79 -0.85
C LEU A 23 8.92 -14.00 -1.06
N ASN A 24 8.87 -12.79 -1.63
CA ASN A 24 10.09 -11.99 -1.77
C ASN A 24 10.67 -11.63 -0.40
N GLU A 25 11.98 -11.82 -0.25
CA GLU A 25 12.71 -11.48 0.98
C GLU A 25 13.61 -10.25 0.82
N SER A 26 13.92 -9.85 -0.43
CA SER A 26 14.71 -8.67 -0.73
C SER A 26 13.92 -7.40 -0.43
N MET A 27 14.56 -6.45 0.25
CA MET A 27 13.97 -5.17 0.65
C MET A 27 14.92 -4.01 0.27
N PRO A 28 14.39 -2.82 -0.08
CA PRO A 28 12.96 -2.51 -0.23
C PRO A 28 12.33 -3.22 -1.43
N PHE A 29 11.02 -3.47 -1.36
CA PHE A 29 10.29 -4.07 -2.49
C PHE A 29 10.19 -3.08 -3.63
N SER A 30 10.69 -3.47 -4.81
CA SER A 30 10.73 -2.65 -6.01
C SER A 30 9.67 -3.08 -7.02
N THR A 31 9.18 -2.17 -7.85
CA THR A 31 8.30 -2.50 -8.98
C THR A 31 8.99 -3.39 -10.02
N SER A 32 10.33 -3.39 -10.03
CA SER A 32 11.17 -4.23 -10.87
C SER A 32 11.31 -5.68 -10.36
N ASP A 33 10.90 -5.97 -9.13
CA ASP A 33 11.00 -7.32 -8.57
C ASP A 33 10.02 -8.29 -9.25
N ASN A 34 10.42 -9.56 -9.31
CA ASN A 34 9.52 -10.65 -9.68
C ASN A 34 8.39 -10.78 -8.64
N VAL A 35 7.18 -11.11 -9.08
CA VAL A 35 5.98 -11.21 -8.24
C VAL A 35 5.15 -12.45 -8.59
N ASP A 36 5.84 -13.55 -8.94
CA ASP A 36 5.20 -14.78 -9.42
C ASP A 36 4.88 -15.79 -8.31
N HIS A 37 5.25 -15.47 -7.06
CA HIS A 37 5.05 -16.34 -5.89
C HIS A 37 4.10 -15.73 -4.84
N PRO A 38 2.83 -15.41 -5.20
CA PRO A 38 1.86 -14.88 -4.25
C PRO A 38 1.50 -15.94 -3.19
N VAL A 39 1.43 -15.52 -1.93
CA VAL A 39 1.11 -16.40 -0.77
C VAL A 39 -0.39 -16.45 -0.41
N SER A 40 -1.24 -15.75 -1.16
CA SER A 40 -2.68 -15.72 -0.94
C SER A 40 -3.46 -15.58 -2.24
N LEU A 41 -4.72 -16.06 -2.23
CA LEU A 41 -5.64 -15.87 -3.36
C LEU A 41 -5.89 -14.38 -3.64
N TYR A 42 -5.93 -13.55 -2.60
CA TYR A 42 -6.02 -12.10 -2.72
C TYR A 42 -4.85 -11.55 -3.53
N ALA A 43 -3.61 -11.90 -3.16
CA ALA A 43 -2.41 -11.48 -3.90
C ALA A 43 -2.42 -11.96 -5.35
N ALA A 44 -2.80 -13.22 -5.59
CA ALA A 44 -2.95 -13.77 -6.94
C ALA A 44 -3.95 -12.95 -7.77
N SER A 45 -5.13 -12.63 -7.21
CA SER A 45 -6.15 -11.83 -7.92
C SER A 45 -5.66 -10.42 -8.25
N LYS A 46 -4.89 -9.79 -7.35
CA LYS A 46 -4.28 -8.47 -7.60
C LYS A 46 -3.21 -8.54 -8.68
N LYS A 47 -2.39 -9.60 -8.71
CA LYS A 47 -1.44 -9.82 -9.79
C LYS A 47 -2.14 -10.10 -11.12
N SER A 48 -3.24 -10.85 -11.12
CA SER A 48 -4.06 -11.06 -12.32
C SER A 48 -4.59 -9.74 -12.88
N ASN A 49 -4.98 -8.77 -12.03
CA ASN A 49 -5.36 -7.44 -12.51
C ASN A 49 -4.22 -6.74 -13.27
N GLU A 50 -2.97 -6.86 -12.80
CA GLU A 50 -1.81 -6.28 -13.50
C GLU A 50 -1.62 -6.90 -14.89
N LEU A 51 -1.72 -8.24 -14.98
CA LEU A 51 -1.61 -8.95 -16.25
C LEU A 51 -2.74 -8.56 -17.23
N MET A 52 -3.98 -8.52 -16.73
CA MET A 52 -5.12 -8.10 -17.54
C MET A 52 -4.98 -6.65 -18.00
N ALA A 53 -4.57 -5.72 -17.13
CA ALA A 53 -4.35 -4.33 -17.50
C ALA A 53 -3.28 -4.19 -18.59
N HIS A 54 -2.14 -4.89 -18.45
CA HIS A 54 -1.08 -4.90 -19.46
C HIS A 54 -1.58 -5.36 -20.83
N THR A 55 -2.33 -6.46 -20.89
CA THR A 55 -2.85 -6.98 -22.17
C THR A 55 -3.79 -5.98 -22.85
N TYR A 56 -4.62 -5.26 -22.09
CA TYR A 56 -5.51 -4.24 -22.64
C TYR A 56 -4.74 -3.00 -23.10
N SER A 57 -3.73 -2.56 -22.36
CA SER A 57 -2.84 -1.50 -22.82
C SER A 57 -2.12 -1.88 -24.11
N HIS A 58 -1.66 -3.12 -24.22
CA HIS A 58 -0.94 -3.60 -25.40
C HIS A 58 -1.83 -3.72 -26.64
N LEU A 59 -3.03 -4.31 -26.50
CA LEU A 59 -3.91 -4.60 -27.63
C LEU A 59 -4.76 -3.40 -28.07
N TYR A 60 -5.08 -2.50 -27.14
CA TYR A 60 -6.07 -1.44 -27.36
C TYR A 60 -5.55 -0.04 -27.04
N ASP A 61 -4.26 0.11 -26.77
CA ASP A 61 -3.62 1.38 -26.41
C ASP A 61 -4.28 2.09 -25.20
N LEU A 62 -4.97 1.33 -24.34
CA LEU A 62 -5.64 1.86 -23.16
C LEU A 62 -4.58 2.24 -22.10
N PRO A 63 -4.44 3.51 -21.69
CA PRO A 63 -3.50 3.85 -20.63
C PRO A 63 -3.95 3.28 -19.30
N THR A 64 -3.08 2.48 -18.66
CA THR A 64 -3.38 1.87 -17.36
C THR A 64 -2.26 2.09 -16.35
N THR A 65 -2.63 2.51 -15.14
CA THR A 65 -1.71 2.60 -14.01
C THR A 65 -2.19 1.77 -12.83
N GLY A 66 -1.40 0.78 -12.44
CA GLY A 66 -1.63 -0.02 -11.25
C GLY A 66 -0.88 0.54 -10.04
N LEU A 67 -1.57 0.73 -8.93
CA LEU A 67 -0.96 1.16 -7.67
C LEU A 67 -0.89 0.01 -6.68
N ARG A 68 0.32 -0.41 -6.32
CA ARG A 68 0.57 -1.38 -5.24
C ARG A 68 0.57 -0.63 -3.92
N PHE A 69 -0.61 -0.61 -3.29
CA PHE A 69 -0.80 0.00 -1.98
C PHE A 69 -0.09 -0.78 -0.88
N PHE A 70 0.62 -0.07 -0.03
CA PHE A 70 1.10 -0.55 1.27
C PHE A 70 0.06 -0.23 2.37
N THR A 71 0.45 -0.23 3.65
CA THR A 71 -0.53 -0.14 4.73
C THR A 71 -1.04 1.29 4.89
N VAL A 72 -2.29 1.52 4.49
CA VAL A 72 -2.94 2.83 4.61
C VAL A 72 -3.66 2.96 5.95
N TYR A 73 -3.56 4.12 6.60
CA TYR A 73 -4.27 4.43 7.84
C TYR A 73 -4.81 5.87 7.87
N GLY A 74 -5.81 6.11 8.72
CA GLY A 74 -6.38 7.44 8.93
C GLY A 74 -7.87 7.41 9.24
N PRO A 75 -8.51 8.58 9.37
CA PRO A 75 -9.96 8.72 9.50
C PRO A 75 -10.71 7.92 8.43
N TRP A 76 -11.88 7.37 8.79
CA TRP A 76 -12.68 6.50 7.90
C TRP A 76 -11.97 5.21 7.43
N GLY A 77 -10.85 4.86 8.09
CA GLY A 77 -10.18 3.59 7.88
C GLY A 77 -11.07 2.38 8.20
N ARG A 78 -10.65 1.22 7.72
CA ARG A 78 -11.45 0.00 7.90
C ARG A 78 -11.37 -0.51 9.35
N PRO A 79 -12.48 -0.99 9.93
CA PRO A 79 -12.52 -1.46 11.31
C PRO A 79 -11.73 -2.76 11.55
N ASP A 80 -11.41 -3.52 10.50
CA ASP A 80 -10.64 -4.76 10.55
C ASP A 80 -9.11 -4.53 10.53
N MET A 81 -8.64 -3.28 10.44
CA MET A 81 -7.22 -2.96 10.37
C MET A 81 -6.62 -2.51 11.72
N ALA A 82 -5.30 -2.67 11.84
CA ALA A 82 -4.54 -2.53 13.09
C ALA A 82 -4.89 -1.28 13.90
N LEU A 83 -4.90 -0.09 13.28
CA LEU A 83 -5.22 1.17 13.97
C LEU A 83 -6.57 1.13 14.68
N PHE A 84 -7.60 0.65 13.99
CA PHE A 84 -8.96 0.61 14.49
C PHE A 84 -9.12 -0.46 15.57
N LEU A 85 -8.60 -1.67 15.32
CA LEU A 85 -8.61 -2.78 16.28
C LEU A 85 -7.88 -2.40 17.58
N PHE A 86 -6.75 -1.71 17.48
CA PHE A 86 -5.98 -1.26 18.62
C PHE A 86 -6.72 -0.16 19.40
N ALA A 87 -7.24 0.86 18.72
CA ALA A 87 -7.99 1.93 19.37
C ALA A 87 -9.26 1.40 20.06
N GLU A 88 -10.00 0.50 19.42
CA GLU A 88 -11.20 -0.11 19.99
C GLU A 88 -10.88 -0.97 21.23
N ALA A 89 -9.88 -1.84 21.13
CA ALA A 89 -9.47 -2.69 22.25
C ALA A 89 -8.98 -1.86 23.45
N MET A 90 -8.16 -0.83 23.22
CA MET A 90 -7.71 0.08 24.27
C MET A 90 -8.87 0.84 24.91
N ARG A 91 -9.82 1.32 24.10
CA ARG A 91 -11.02 2.01 24.60
C ARG A 91 -11.86 1.09 25.49
N ALA A 92 -12.04 -0.17 25.07
CA ALA A 92 -12.79 -1.19 25.78
C ALA A 92 -12.01 -1.86 26.94
N GLY A 93 -10.76 -1.47 27.18
CA GLY A 93 -9.91 -2.07 28.22
C GLY A 93 -9.53 -3.53 27.96
N LYS A 94 -9.66 -3.99 26.71
CA LYS A 94 -9.33 -5.33 26.23
C LYS A 94 -7.85 -5.41 25.79
N PRO A 95 -7.21 -6.58 25.86
CA PRO A 95 -5.86 -6.75 25.36
C PRO A 95 -5.80 -6.67 23.83
N ILE A 96 -4.69 -6.13 23.31
CA ILE A 96 -4.32 -6.18 21.89
C ILE A 96 -3.33 -7.32 21.67
N LYS A 97 -3.46 -8.01 20.54
CA LYS A 97 -2.50 -9.04 20.10
C LYS A 97 -1.36 -8.39 19.35
N VAL A 98 -0.14 -8.61 19.81
CA VAL A 98 1.08 -8.05 19.22
C VAL A 98 1.97 -9.20 18.74
N PHE A 99 1.94 -9.47 17.44
CA PHE A 99 2.72 -10.55 16.82
C PHE A 99 4.20 -10.17 16.65
N ASN A 100 5.03 -11.20 16.47
CA ASN A 100 6.49 -11.09 16.40
C ASN A 100 7.11 -10.35 17.60
N HIS A 101 6.48 -10.44 18.77
CA HIS A 101 6.88 -9.71 19.98
C HIS A 101 7.05 -8.19 19.77
N GLY A 102 6.29 -7.60 18.83
CA GLY A 102 6.35 -6.16 18.51
C GLY A 102 7.50 -5.76 17.58
N ASN A 103 8.35 -6.69 17.15
CA ASN A 103 9.50 -6.43 16.27
C ASN A 103 9.11 -6.35 14.79
N MET A 104 7.86 -5.98 14.50
CA MET A 104 7.41 -5.79 13.11
C MET A 104 7.70 -4.38 12.65
N LEU A 105 8.24 -4.27 11.43
CA LEU A 105 8.35 -3.02 10.68
C LEU A 105 7.21 -2.94 9.68
N ARG A 106 6.53 -1.80 9.62
CA ARG A 106 5.42 -1.56 8.70
C ARG A 106 5.56 -0.21 8.05
N ASP A 107 5.29 -0.19 6.75
CA ASP A 107 5.19 1.03 5.97
C ASP A 107 3.75 1.54 6.08
N PHE A 108 3.52 2.40 7.06
CA PHE A 108 2.24 3.05 7.31
C PHE A 108 2.19 4.39 6.57
N THR A 109 1.23 4.53 5.67
CA THR A 109 1.01 5.76 4.90
C THR A 109 -0.31 6.38 5.32
N TYR A 110 -0.30 7.67 5.65
CA TYR A 110 -1.51 8.37 6.04
C TYR A 110 -2.43 8.58 4.83
N ILE A 111 -3.74 8.55 5.05
CA ILE A 111 -4.75 8.57 3.99
C ILE A 111 -4.64 9.81 3.08
N ASP A 112 -4.30 10.98 3.61
CA ASP A 112 -4.20 12.20 2.81
C ASP A 112 -2.98 12.15 1.86
N ASP A 113 -1.86 11.56 2.30
CA ASP A 113 -0.69 11.33 1.44
C ASP A 113 -1.06 10.36 0.30
N ILE A 114 -1.83 9.32 0.61
CA ILE A 114 -2.33 8.38 -0.39
C ILE A 114 -3.25 9.08 -1.41
N ILE A 115 -4.18 9.93 -0.94
CA ILE A 115 -5.09 10.68 -1.81
C ILE A 115 -4.31 11.56 -2.77
N GLU A 116 -3.29 12.28 -2.27
CA GLU A 116 -2.42 13.12 -3.09
C GLU A 116 -1.67 12.31 -4.16
N GLY A 117 -1.09 11.16 -3.80
CA GLY A 117 -0.43 10.28 -4.75
C GLY A 117 -1.37 9.72 -5.83
N VAL A 118 -2.58 9.30 -5.45
CA VAL A 118 -3.62 8.86 -6.39
C VAL A 118 -4.05 10.00 -7.31
N TYR A 119 -4.23 11.20 -6.78
CA TYR A 119 -4.59 12.39 -7.55
C TYR A 119 -3.53 12.72 -8.61
N ARG A 120 -2.24 12.68 -8.24
CA ARG A 120 -1.14 12.85 -9.20
C ARG A 120 -1.20 11.80 -10.31
N VAL A 121 -1.34 10.54 -9.94
CA VAL A 121 -1.38 9.43 -10.90
C VAL A 121 -2.55 9.58 -11.89
N ILE A 122 -3.77 9.87 -11.41
CA ILE A 122 -4.95 10.03 -12.27
C ILE A 122 -4.70 11.08 -13.36
N ASN A 123 -4.02 12.18 -13.03
CA ASN A 123 -3.73 13.28 -13.94
C ASN A 123 -2.54 13.04 -14.88
N HIS A 124 -1.84 11.91 -14.77
CA HIS A 124 -0.66 11.60 -15.58
C HIS A 124 -0.77 10.21 -16.23
N PRO A 125 -1.56 10.06 -17.31
CA PRO A 125 -1.67 8.81 -18.04
C PRO A 125 -0.31 8.35 -18.59
N PRO A 126 0.05 7.05 -18.46
CA PRO A 126 1.32 6.54 -18.96
C PRO A 126 1.36 6.57 -20.48
N LYS A 127 2.53 6.89 -21.04
CA LYS A 127 2.77 6.90 -22.50
C LYS A 127 3.46 5.64 -23.01
N GLY A 128 3.86 4.74 -22.10
CA GLY A 128 4.72 3.60 -22.39
C GLY A 128 6.21 3.93 -22.31
N ASN A 129 7.02 2.88 -22.31
CA ASN A 129 8.48 2.92 -22.17
C ASN A 129 9.12 2.39 -23.46
N PRO A 130 9.60 3.27 -24.36
CA PRO A 130 10.25 2.86 -25.61
C PRO A 130 11.48 1.98 -25.42
N GLU A 131 12.19 2.16 -24.31
CA GLU A 131 13.42 1.42 -23.96
C GLU A 131 13.15 0.02 -23.40
N TRP A 132 11.87 -0.32 -23.14
CA TRP A 132 11.52 -1.63 -22.62
C TRP A 132 11.91 -2.74 -23.61
N SER A 133 12.52 -3.81 -23.08
CA SER A 133 12.98 -4.94 -23.89
C SER A 133 12.72 -6.26 -23.20
N GLY A 134 12.21 -7.25 -23.94
CA GLY A 134 12.05 -8.61 -23.43
C GLY A 134 13.37 -9.30 -23.06
N LYS A 135 14.53 -8.74 -23.46
CA LYS A 135 15.85 -9.23 -23.03
C LYS A 135 16.22 -8.76 -21.61
N ASN A 136 15.66 -7.64 -21.17
CA ASN A 136 15.83 -7.09 -19.83
C ASN A 136 14.47 -6.57 -19.36
N PRO A 137 13.51 -7.47 -19.05
CA PRO A 137 12.15 -7.08 -18.77
C PRO A 137 12.08 -6.32 -17.45
N ASP A 138 11.41 -5.16 -17.47
CA ASP A 138 10.96 -4.46 -16.27
C ASP A 138 9.48 -4.78 -16.04
N PRO A 139 9.11 -5.54 -14.99
CA PRO A 139 7.72 -5.87 -14.67
C PRO A 139 6.86 -4.63 -14.35
N GLY A 140 7.49 -3.51 -13.97
CA GLY A 140 6.82 -2.28 -13.62
C GLY A 140 6.43 -1.40 -14.82
N SER A 141 6.88 -1.71 -16.04
CA SER A 141 6.59 -0.93 -17.25
C SER A 141 6.42 -1.79 -18.49
N SER A 142 6.07 -1.18 -19.62
CA SER A 142 5.98 -1.83 -20.92
C SER A 142 6.16 -0.84 -22.05
N LYS A 143 6.38 -1.32 -23.29
CA LYS A 143 6.27 -0.49 -24.50
C LYS A 143 4.87 0.11 -24.66
N ALA A 144 3.84 -0.64 -24.24
CA ALA A 144 2.46 -0.18 -24.18
C ALA A 144 2.27 0.88 -23.07
N PRO A 145 1.19 1.69 -23.10
CA PRO A 145 0.88 2.66 -22.03
C PRO A 145 0.42 1.97 -20.74
N TYR A 146 1.34 1.26 -20.09
CA TYR A 146 1.16 0.48 -18.87
C TYR A 146 2.27 0.83 -17.88
N LYS A 147 1.89 1.13 -16.65
CA LYS A 147 2.84 1.43 -15.56
C LYS A 147 2.32 0.89 -14.24
N ILE A 148 3.24 0.38 -13.42
CA ILE A 148 2.99 0.04 -12.02
C ILE A 148 3.82 0.95 -11.14
N TYR A 149 3.22 1.44 -10.06
CA TYR A 149 3.93 2.13 -8.98
C TYR A 149 3.65 1.45 -7.65
N ASN A 150 4.66 1.44 -6.80
CA ASN A 150 4.42 1.34 -5.36
C ASN A 150 3.93 2.70 -4.84
N ILE A 151 2.93 2.66 -3.98
CA ILE A 151 2.46 3.84 -3.24
C ILE A 151 2.47 3.52 -1.74
N GLY A 152 3.31 4.25 -1.02
CA GLY A 152 3.66 3.99 0.37
C GLY A 152 4.30 5.23 1.01
N ASN A 153 4.84 5.11 2.22
CA ASN A 153 5.52 6.20 2.93
C ASN A 153 7.04 6.16 2.71
N ASN A 154 7.61 4.98 2.38
CA ASN A 154 9.06 4.79 2.24
C ASN A 154 9.85 5.12 3.54
N ASN A 155 9.17 5.04 4.69
CA ASN A 155 9.75 5.21 6.02
C ASN A 155 9.12 4.18 6.97
N PRO A 156 9.70 2.96 7.09
CA PRO A 156 9.11 1.90 7.89
C PRO A 156 9.19 2.25 9.38
N VAL A 157 8.06 2.11 10.08
CA VAL A 157 7.96 2.37 11.53
C VAL A 157 7.78 1.06 12.29
N LYS A 158 8.33 0.99 13.51
CA LYS A 158 8.10 -0.15 14.40
C LYS A 158 6.65 -0.17 14.87
N LEU A 159 6.06 -1.36 14.92
CA LEU A 159 4.69 -1.53 15.42
C LEU A 159 4.51 -0.98 16.85
N LEU A 160 5.53 -1.10 17.70
CA LEU A 160 5.47 -0.56 19.06
C LEU A 160 5.41 0.98 19.09
N ASP A 161 6.09 1.66 18.17
CA ASP A 161 6.03 3.12 18.06
C ASP A 161 4.64 3.56 17.59
N PHE A 162 4.05 2.80 16.65
CA PHE A 162 2.66 2.98 16.22
C PHE A 162 1.67 2.83 17.38
N ILE A 163 1.81 1.78 18.20
CA ILE A 163 0.97 1.58 19.37
C ILE A 163 1.17 2.71 20.39
N ALA A 164 2.41 3.12 20.66
CA ALA A 164 2.71 4.21 21.59
C ALA A 164 2.08 5.54 21.16
N ALA A 165 2.05 5.83 19.86
CA ALA A 165 1.37 7.01 19.34
C ALA A 165 -0.16 6.94 19.56
N ILE A 166 -0.77 5.77 19.41
CA ILE A 166 -2.19 5.56 19.75
C ILE A 166 -2.44 5.75 21.26
N GLU A 167 -1.58 5.17 22.11
CA GLU A 167 -1.69 5.33 23.57
C GLU A 167 -1.66 6.81 23.97
N LYS A 168 -0.74 7.58 23.38
CA LYS A 168 -0.58 9.01 23.61
C LYS A 168 -1.83 9.77 23.17
N ALA A 169 -2.35 9.49 21.98
CA ALA A 169 -3.53 10.16 21.44
C ALA A 169 -4.81 9.83 22.22
N LEU A 170 -4.98 8.59 22.70
CA LEU A 170 -6.12 8.17 23.51
C LEU A 170 -6.00 8.49 25.01
N GLY A 171 -4.79 8.81 25.49
CA GLY A 171 -4.50 8.93 26.92
C GLY A 171 -4.68 7.61 27.69
N LYS A 172 -4.51 6.45 27.02
CA LYS A 172 -4.73 5.12 27.60
C LYS A 172 -3.58 4.17 27.26
N LYS A 173 -3.08 3.44 28.26
CA LYS A 173 -2.07 2.38 28.05
C LYS A 173 -2.70 1.10 27.53
N ALA A 174 -2.06 0.50 26.54
CA ALA A 174 -2.48 -0.74 25.93
C ALA A 174 -2.12 -1.93 26.83
N LYS A 175 -3.04 -2.87 26.99
CA LYS A 175 -2.73 -4.20 27.52
C LYS A 175 -2.26 -5.05 26.34
N MET A 176 -1.00 -5.46 26.32
CA MET A 176 -0.43 -6.18 25.19
C MET A 176 -0.28 -7.67 25.48
N GLU A 177 -0.77 -8.51 24.57
CA GLU A 177 -0.48 -9.94 24.51
C GLU A 177 0.59 -10.16 23.44
N MET A 178 1.82 -10.45 23.87
CA MET A 178 2.95 -10.69 22.96
C MET A 178 2.88 -12.11 22.42
N LEU A 179 2.83 -12.25 21.09
CA LEU A 179 2.65 -13.52 20.40
C LEU A 179 3.79 -13.80 19.41
N PRO A 180 4.09 -15.07 19.12
CA PRO A 180 5.04 -15.44 18.05
C PRO A 180 4.54 -14.95 16.68
N LEU A 181 5.44 -14.87 15.70
CA LEU A 181 5.09 -14.54 14.31
C LEU A 181 4.11 -15.58 13.74
N GLN A 182 3.08 -15.14 13.03
CA GLN A 182 2.14 -16.06 12.39
C GLN A 182 2.71 -16.61 11.07
N PRO A 183 2.44 -17.87 10.72
CA PRO A 183 2.76 -18.39 9.39
C PRO A 183 2.11 -17.53 8.30
N GLY A 184 2.93 -17.01 7.38
CA GLY A 184 2.48 -16.14 6.29
C GLY A 184 2.59 -14.63 6.56
N ASP A 185 2.91 -14.21 7.78
CA ASP A 185 3.25 -12.82 8.08
C ASP A 185 4.69 -12.49 7.70
N VAL A 186 4.90 -11.31 7.11
CA VAL A 186 6.23 -10.78 6.82
C VAL A 186 6.74 -9.91 7.98
N PRO A 187 8.00 -10.10 8.45
CA PRO A 187 8.56 -9.32 9.57
C PRO A 187 8.67 -7.82 9.27
N ALA A 188 8.91 -7.46 8.01
CA ALA A 188 9.02 -6.10 7.54
C ALA A 188 8.28 -5.93 6.21
N THR A 189 7.74 -4.74 5.99
CA THR A 189 7.30 -4.29 4.67
C THR A 189 7.93 -2.93 4.43
N TYR A 190 8.61 -2.76 3.30
CA TYR A 190 9.25 -1.50 2.95
C TYR A 190 9.07 -1.25 1.45
N ALA A 191 8.35 -0.18 1.09
CA ALA A 191 8.06 0.15 -0.29
C ALA A 191 9.18 0.99 -0.90
N ASP A 192 9.80 0.54 -1.99
CA ASP A 192 10.55 1.44 -2.85
C ASP A 192 9.57 2.25 -3.69
N VAL A 193 9.42 3.54 -3.38
CA VAL A 193 8.56 4.50 -4.09
C VAL A 193 9.34 5.39 -5.07
N SER A 194 10.61 5.09 -5.33
CA SER A 194 11.50 5.93 -6.16
C SER A 194 10.93 6.21 -7.54
N ASP A 195 10.24 5.25 -8.14
CA ASP A 195 9.55 5.42 -9.43
C ASP A 195 8.47 6.52 -9.36
N LEU A 196 7.63 6.50 -8.34
CA LEU A 196 6.53 7.45 -8.19
C LEU A 196 7.04 8.86 -7.83
N VAL A 197 8.10 8.93 -7.03
CA VAL A 197 8.82 10.18 -6.72
C VAL A 197 9.44 10.77 -8.00
N ARG A 198 10.20 9.97 -8.75
CA ARG A 198 10.88 10.44 -9.97
C ARG A 198 9.87 10.91 -11.02
N ASP A 199 8.81 10.14 -11.24
CA ASP A 199 7.91 10.39 -12.36
C ASP A 199 6.86 11.46 -12.03
N LEU A 200 6.43 11.58 -10.76
CA LEU A 200 5.29 12.41 -10.35
C LEU A 200 5.51 13.28 -9.10
N ASP A 201 6.73 13.33 -8.57
CA ASP A 201 7.09 14.11 -7.37
C ASP A 201 6.20 13.79 -6.16
N TYR A 202 5.91 12.50 -5.97
CA TYR A 202 5.17 12.01 -4.81
C TYR A 202 6.02 12.08 -3.54
N GLN A 203 5.53 12.80 -2.52
CA GLN A 203 6.25 13.01 -1.27
C GLN A 203 5.26 12.85 -0.09
N PRO A 204 5.16 11.66 0.52
CA PRO A 204 4.36 11.48 1.72
C PRO A 204 5.03 12.25 2.88
N ALA A 205 4.27 13.10 3.56
CA ALA A 205 4.84 14.07 4.49
C ALA A 205 4.21 14.03 5.88
N THR A 206 3.10 13.28 6.08
CA THR A 206 2.38 13.30 7.35
C THR A 206 3.15 12.55 8.44
N PRO A 207 3.57 13.22 9.53
CA PRO A 207 4.17 12.55 10.68
C PRO A 207 3.19 11.55 11.31
N LEU A 208 3.72 10.44 11.83
CA LEU A 208 2.90 9.35 12.36
C LEU A 208 1.98 9.80 13.50
N GLU A 209 2.52 10.57 14.44
CA GLU A 209 1.78 11.11 15.59
C GLU A 209 0.66 12.06 15.15
N GLU A 210 0.87 12.84 14.09
CA GLU A 210 -0.14 13.73 13.54
C GLU A 210 -1.28 12.93 12.90
N GLY A 211 -0.95 11.96 12.04
CA GLY A 211 -1.95 11.13 11.38
C GLY A 211 -2.78 10.30 12.36
N ILE A 212 -2.14 9.73 13.40
CA ILE A 212 -2.85 8.99 14.46
C ILE A 212 -3.71 9.94 15.30
N GLY A 213 -3.21 11.15 15.62
CA GLY A 213 -3.99 12.16 16.32
C GLY A 213 -5.29 12.50 15.60
N LYS A 214 -5.21 12.80 14.29
CA LYS A 214 -6.39 13.05 13.43
C LYS A 214 -7.37 11.87 13.42
N PHE A 215 -6.85 10.64 13.34
CA PHE A 215 -7.70 9.45 13.43
C PHE A 215 -8.42 9.35 14.77
N VAL A 216 -7.71 9.54 15.90
CA VAL A 216 -8.30 9.40 17.24
C VAL A 216 -9.35 10.48 17.49
N GLU A 217 -9.10 11.72 17.08
CA GLU A 217 -10.08 12.82 17.16
C GLU A 217 -11.36 12.44 16.39
N TRP A 218 -11.21 12.01 15.13
CA TRP A 218 -12.32 11.55 14.31
C TRP A 218 -13.06 10.36 14.95
N TYR A 219 -12.33 9.38 15.49
CA TYR A 219 -12.88 8.17 16.08
C TYR A 219 -13.72 8.50 17.32
N LEU A 220 -13.22 9.37 18.21
CA LEU A 220 -13.91 9.79 19.43
C LEU A 220 -15.12 10.67 19.15
N ALA A 221 -15.09 11.51 18.12
CA ALA A 221 -16.23 12.34 17.73
C ALA A 221 -17.44 11.53 17.23
N ARG A 222 -17.24 10.26 16.88
CA ARG A 222 -18.26 9.35 16.32
C ARG A 222 -18.54 8.14 17.21
N SER A 223 -17.93 8.11 18.39
CA SER A 223 -17.88 7.01 19.36
C SER A 223 -19.06 6.95 20.30
#